data_AF-A0A0W7TGY4-F1
#
_entry.id   AF-A0A0W7TGY4-F1
#
_cell.length_a   1.000
_cell.length_b   1.000
_cell.length_c   1.000
_cell.angle_alpha   90.00
_cell.angle_beta   90.00
_cell.angle_gamma   90.00
#
_symmetry.space_group_name_H-M   'P 1'
#
loop_
_entity.id
_entity.type
_entity.pdbx_description
1 polymer ?
#
loop_
_entity_poly.entity_id
_entity_poly.type
_entity_poly.pdbx_seq_one_letter_code
_entity_poly.pdbx_strand_id
1 'polypeptide(L)'
;MIISGTVSASGSLTVPSSAGGYPVDSIGPYAFGASDSGDNNKVHRTDLKTVSISDGVRLIRERAFFYQGALESVSIPGSVTDIMDEAFRSDGSLESIDLPSSVRRIGFETFRECISLTSITVPDSVTELCDGSFRLCRGAIQITVGVGISEIPAHCFEYGDRLERIALPETLRSVGDSAFYMCPALVSVDLPDGVTSVGDSAFRECTSLENVDFGKSLKYVGSNSFENCRSLCEVSFPASLGKIGDSAFWGCTALEHAVFEGDEPEIGSKAFPAAAEIEVRGSGSDDGLPLASVAAAAAIIFAAVMLALYYIRRRGAH
;
A
#
# COMPACT_ATOMS: atom_id res chain seq x y z
N MET A 1 -18.75 27.33 8.64
CA MET A 1 -17.71 28.08 9.38
C MET A 1 -16.54 27.13 9.62
N ILE A 2 -15.32 27.66 9.63
CA ILE A 2 -14.09 26.89 9.86
C ILE A 2 -13.73 27.00 11.34
N ILE A 3 -13.45 25.89 12.01
CA ILE A 3 -12.79 25.93 13.33
C ILE A 3 -11.30 26.11 13.11
N SER A 4 -10.77 27.26 13.52
CA SER A 4 -9.37 27.63 13.32
C SER A 4 -8.70 28.10 14.60
N GLY A 5 -7.37 28.00 14.63
CA GLY A 5 -6.52 28.42 15.75
C GLY A 5 -5.92 27.19 16.41
N THR A 6 -4.60 27.20 16.65
CA THR A 6 -3.89 26.17 17.42
C THR A 6 -4.37 26.23 18.86
N VAL A 7 -5.48 25.58 19.15
CA VAL A 7 -5.87 25.36 20.54
C VAL A 7 -4.95 24.24 21.01
N SER A 8 -4.11 24.50 22.01
CA SER A 8 -3.37 23.44 22.70
C SER A 8 -4.38 22.52 23.40
N ALA A 9 -4.97 21.61 22.64
CA ALA A 9 -5.94 20.67 23.13
C ALA A 9 -5.18 19.46 23.71
N SER A 10 -5.64 18.96 24.85
CA SER A 10 -5.10 17.78 25.50
C SER A 10 -6.26 16.89 25.96
N GLY A 11 -6.01 15.58 26.05
CA GLY A 11 -7.04 14.61 26.40
C GLY A 11 -8.10 14.45 25.32
N SER A 12 -9.35 14.82 25.60
CA SER A 12 -10.49 14.63 24.69
C SER A 12 -10.92 15.92 24.03
N LEU A 13 -11.03 15.90 22.71
CA LEU A 13 -11.55 16.99 21.89
C LEU A 13 -12.87 16.59 21.24
N THR A 14 -13.88 17.45 21.33
CA THR A 14 -15.09 17.37 20.51
C THR A 14 -15.15 18.58 19.59
N VAL A 15 -15.16 18.33 18.28
CA VAL A 15 -15.41 19.34 17.25
C VAL A 15 -16.92 19.49 17.14
N PRO A 16 -17.53 20.61 17.57
CA PRO A 16 -18.98 20.77 17.59
C PRO A 16 -19.55 20.95 16.18
N SER A 17 -20.84 20.65 16.00
CA SER A 17 -21.56 20.89 14.75
C SER A 17 -21.86 22.37 14.49
N SER A 18 -21.74 23.23 15.51
CA SER A 18 -21.91 24.68 15.40
C SER A 18 -21.02 25.45 16.37
N ALA A 19 -20.63 26.66 15.99
CA ALA A 19 -19.88 27.61 16.81
C ALA A 19 -20.39 29.03 16.56
N GLY A 20 -20.66 29.80 17.62
CA GLY A 20 -21.16 31.17 17.49
C GLY A 20 -22.50 31.31 16.76
N GLY A 21 -23.34 30.26 16.78
CA GLY A 21 -24.62 30.21 16.06
C GLY A 21 -24.53 29.82 14.58
N TYR A 22 -23.33 29.54 14.07
CA TYR A 22 -23.11 29.11 12.69
C TYR A 22 -22.70 27.64 12.62
N PRO A 23 -23.14 26.89 11.60
CA PRO A 23 -22.69 25.51 11.40
C PRO A 23 -21.18 25.45 11.11
N VAL A 24 -20.52 24.46 11.70
CA VAL A 24 -19.12 24.14 11.43
C VAL A 24 -19.06 23.20 10.23
N ASP A 25 -18.49 23.66 9.12
CA ASP A 25 -18.36 22.85 7.90
C ASP A 25 -16.98 22.21 7.76
N SER A 26 -15.97 22.76 8.41
CA SER A 26 -14.61 22.24 8.28
C SER A 26 -13.74 22.54 9.49
N ILE A 27 -12.76 21.66 9.70
CA ILE A 27 -11.67 21.87 10.63
C ILE A 27 -10.56 22.57 9.85
N GLY A 28 -10.10 23.70 10.35
CA GLY A 28 -9.14 24.58 9.70
C GLY A 28 -7.72 24.00 9.66
N PRO A 29 -6.86 24.58 8.81
CA PRO A 29 -5.46 24.19 8.77
C PRO A 29 -4.81 24.32 10.14
N TYR A 30 -4.02 23.31 10.53
CA TYR A 30 -3.29 23.29 11.81
C TYR A 30 -4.15 23.48 13.08
N ALA A 31 -5.49 23.35 12.99
CA ALA A 31 -6.38 23.72 14.10
C ALA A 31 -6.05 23.01 15.43
N PHE A 32 -5.65 21.74 15.35
CA PHE A 32 -5.28 20.92 16.51
C PHE A 32 -3.92 20.23 16.32
N GLY A 33 -3.15 20.67 15.33
CA GLY A 33 -1.81 20.16 15.04
C GLY A 33 -0.76 20.75 15.97
N ALA A 34 0.35 20.03 16.14
CA ALA A 34 1.56 20.59 16.73
C ALA A 34 2.07 21.77 15.88
N SER A 35 2.61 22.81 16.53
CA SER A 35 3.33 23.86 15.83
C SER A 35 4.67 23.31 15.34
N ASP A 36 4.91 23.35 14.03
CA ASP A 36 6.26 23.24 13.48
C ASP A 36 7.04 24.49 13.93
N SER A 37 7.87 24.35 14.96
CA SER A 37 8.59 25.47 15.56
C SER A 37 9.74 25.96 14.68
N GLY A 38 10.05 25.30 13.55
CA GLY A 38 11.18 25.65 12.68
C GLY A 38 12.55 25.57 13.38
N ASP A 39 12.59 25.11 14.63
CA ASP A 39 13.77 24.98 15.45
C ASP A 39 14.15 23.50 15.51
N ASN A 40 15.36 23.19 15.06
CA ASN A 40 15.86 21.86 14.72
C ASN A 40 16.04 20.91 15.91
N ASN A 41 15.19 20.94 16.96
CA ASN A 41 15.19 19.85 17.95
C ASN A 41 14.00 19.66 18.90
N LYS A 42 12.86 20.35 18.77
CA LYS A 42 11.67 20.01 19.58
C LYS A 42 10.37 20.26 18.81
N VAL A 43 9.89 19.24 18.10
CA VAL A 43 8.49 19.21 17.69
C VAL A 43 7.65 18.98 18.95
N HIS A 44 6.85 19.98 19.31
CA HIS A 44 5.94 19.88 20.46
C HIS A 44 4.70 19.08 20.05
N ARG A 45 4.78 17.74 20.18
CA ARG A 45 3.61 16.88 20.03
C ARG A 45 2.51 17.33 20.98
N THR A 46 1.26 17.27 20.52
CA THR A 46 0.09 17.51 21.37
C THR A 46 -0.20 16.28 22.25
N ASP A 47 -0.90 16.50 23.35
CA ASP A 47 -1.38 15.46 24.27
C ASP A 47 -2.83 15.05 24.00
N LEU A 48 -3.32 15.26 22.77
CA LEU A 48 -4.65 14.79 22.37
C LEU A 48 -4.66 13.27 22.34
N LYS A 49 -5.69 12.70 22.98
CA LYS A 49 -5.94 11.26 23.07
C LYS A 49 -7.12 10.81 22.24
N THR A 50 -8.17 11.61 22.21
CA THR A 50 -9.41 11.23 21.53
C THR A 50 -9.99 12.44 20.83
N VAL A 51 -10.47 12.24 19.61
CA VAL A 51 -11.15 13.27 18.82
C VAL A 51 -12.52 12.74 18.41
N SER A 52 -13.57 13.51 18.69
CA SER A 52 -14.93 13.26 18.21
C SER A 52 -15.37 14.40 17.31
N ILE A 53 -15.62 14.11 16.03
CA ILE A 53 -16.07 15.10 15.05
C ILE A 53 -17.59 14.99 14.91
N SER A 54 -18.30 16.08 15.16
CA SER A 54 -19.77 16.10 15.05
C SER A 54 -20.23 16.10 13.59
N ASP A 55 -21.40 15.51 13.35
CA ASP A 55 -22.06 15.54 12.05
C ASP A 55 -22.25 16.98 11.53
N GLY A 56 -22.14 17.14 10.21
CA GLY A 56 -22.15 18.44 9.52
C GLY A 56 -20.75 18.94 9.12
N VAL A 57 -19.68 18.46 9.78
CA VAL A 57 -18.31 18.71 9.33
C VAL A 57 -18.04 17.90 8.06
N ARG A 58 -17.59 18.58 7.00
CA ARG A 58 -17.38 18.02 5.67
C ARG A 58 -15.90 17.86 5.31
N LEU A 59 -15.05 18.79 5.76
CA LEU A 59 -13.61 18.76 5.45
C LEU A 59 -12.75 18.77 6.71
N ILE A 60 -11.72 17.91 6.72
CA ILE A 60 -10.58 17.98 7.63
C ILE A 60 -9.42 18.56 6.82
N ARG A 61 -9.08 19.85 7.03
CA ARG A 61 -8.09 20.56 6.20
C ARG A 61 -6.64 20.22 6.55
N GLU A 62 -5.70 20.81 5.81
CA GLU A 62 -4.30 20.40 5.89
C GLU A 62 -3.77 20.47 7.32
N ARG A 63 -3.05 19.42 7.72
CA ARG A 63 -2.36 19.37 9.02
C ARG A 63 -3.28 19.61 10.23
N ALA A 64 -4.61 19.42 10.11
CA ALA A 64 -5.58 19.69 11.16
C ALA A 64 -5.27 18.98 12.49
N PHE A 65 -4.75 17.75 12.43
CA PHE A 65 -4.28 16.94 13.56
C PHE A 65 -2.84 16.45 13.30
N PHE A 66 -1.97 17.34 12.83
CA PHE A 66 -0.56 17.03 12.55
C PHE A 66 0.25 16.77 13.84
N TYR A 67 1.17 15.81 13.81
CA TYR A 67 2.15 15.48 14.87
C TYR A 67 1.52 15.24 16.25
N GLN A 68 0.57 14.33 16.29
CA GLN A 68 -0.05 13.90 17.54
C GLN A 68 0.84 12.84 18.22
N GLY A 69 1.05 12.96 19.53
CA GLY A 69 1.92 12.04 20.26
C GLY A 69 1.22 10.88 20.93
N ALA A 70 -0.09 11.00 21.09
CA ALA A 70 -0.89 10.16 21.97
C ALA A 70 -2.31 9.95 21.46
N LEU A 71 -2.62 10.21 20.18
CA LEU A 71 -3.98 10.10 19.66
C LEU A 71 -4.37 8.62 19.54
N GLU A 72 -5.16 8.15 20.50
CA GLU A 72 -5.60 6.76 20.60
C GLU A 72 -6.83 6.49 19.72
N SER A 73 -7.68 7.50 19.45
CA SER A 73 -8.88 7.32 18.60
C SER A 73 -9.41 8.61 17.96
N VAL A 74 -10.00 8.46 16.78
CA VAL A 74 -10.71 9.54 16.05
C VAL A 74 -12.05 9.01 15.55
N SER A 75 -13.14 9.68 15.91
CA SER A 75 -14.48 9.41 15.38
C SER A 75 -14.79 10.42 14.25
N ILE A 76 -14.85 9.90 13.03
CA ILE A 76 -15.14 10.67 11.81
C ILE A 76 -16.60 10.41 11.38
N PRO A 77 -17.46 11.44 11.30
CA PRO A 77 -18.87 11.27 10.97
C PRO A 77 -19.07 11.09 9.46
N GLY A 78 -20.22 10.50 9.09
CA GLY A 78 -20.61 10.28 7.69
C GLY A 78 -20.89 11.54 6.87
N SER A 79 -20.71 12.74 7.44
CA SER A 79 -20.71 14.00 6.70
C SER A 79 -19.35 14.36 6.10
N VAL A 80 -18.25 13.77 6.59
CA VAL A 80 -16.88 14.09 6.11
C VAL A 80 -16.67 13.47 4.74
N THR A 81 -16.32 14.31 3.76
CA THR A 81 -16.06 13.90 2.38
C THR A 81 -14.58 13.95 2.02
N ASP A 82 -13.80 14.83 2.65
CA ASP A 82 -12.40 15.05 2.26
C ASP A 82 -11.52 15.17 3.51
N ILE A 83 -10.43 14.40 3.50
CA ILE A 83 -9.35 14.48 4.49
C ILE A 83 -8.11 14.95 3.73
N MET A 84 -7.69 16.17 3.99
CA MET A 84 -6.66 16.86 3.23
C MET A 84 -5.25 16.46 3.69
N ASP A 85 -4.28 17.10 3.06
CA ASP A 85 -2.86 16.77 3.17
C ASP A 85 -2.36 16.80 4.62
N GLU A 86 -1.61 15.76 4.98
CA GLU A 86 -0.95 15.60 6.28
C GLU A 86 -1.89 15.74 7.50
N ALA A 87 -3.20 15.61 7.32
CA ALA A 87 -4.19 15.90 8.37
C ALA A 87 -3.98 15.08 9.64
N PHE A 88 -3.42 13.87 9.56
CA PHE A 88 -3.12 12.98 10.69
C PHE A 88 -1.64 12.52 10.70
N ARG A 89 -0.74 13.23 10.01
CA ARG A 89 0.67 12.84 9.86
C ARG A 89 1.41 12.79 11.20
N SER A 90 2.30 11.81 11.34
CA SER A 90 3.16 11.53 12.50
C SER A 90 2.39 11.31 13.79
N ASP A 91 1.31 10.53 13.73
CA ASP A 91 0.68 10.02 14.94
C ASP A 91 1.35 8.74 15.48
N GLY A 92 1.70 8.75 16.77
CA GLY A 92 2.42 7.65 17.41
C GLY A 92 1.56 6.57 18.06
N SER A 93 0.23 6.71 18.15
CA SER A 93 -0.60 5.89 19.05
C SER A 93 -1.89 5.37 18.44
N LEU A 94 -2.31 5.85 17.28
CA LEU A 94 -3.53 5.47 16.60
C LEU A 94 -3.36 4.07 16.01
N GLU A 95 -4.06 3.09 16.58
CA GLU A 95 -3.96 1.69 16.16
C GLU A 95 -4.91 1.31 15.02
N SER A 96 -6.03 2.04 14.90
CA SER A 96 -7.00 1.91 13.82
C SER A 96 -7.64 3.27 13.50
N ILE A 97 -8.14 3.41 12.27
CA ILE A 97 -8.98 4.52 11.88
C ILE A 97 -10.11 4.05 10.98
N ASP A 98 -11.34 4.34 11.40
CA ASP A 98 -12.54 4.03 10.64
C ASP A 98 -12.89 5.21 9.73
N LEU A 99 -12.66 5.05 8.43
CA LEU A 99 -13.02 6.04 7.41
C LEU A 99 -14.47 5.78 6.93
N PRO A 100 -15.41 6.74 7.08
CA PRO A 100 -16.79 6.53 6.67
C PRO A 100 -16.93 6.47 5.14
N SER A 101 -17.98 5.81 4.64
CA SER A 101 -18.29 5.68 3.19
C SER A 101 -18.64 7.01 2.50
N SER A 102 -18.66 8.11 3.23
CA SER A 102 -18.76 9.47 2.71
C SER A 102 -17.42 10.02 2.24
N VAL A 103 -16.29 9.48 2.70
CA VAL A 103 -14.96 9.93 2.27
C VAL A 103 -14.76 9.63 0.79
N ARG A 104 -14.31 10.64 0.05
CA ARG A 104 -13.98 10.61 -1.38
C ARG A 104 -12.49 10.82 -1.63
N ARG A 105 -11.83 11.59 -0.76
CA ARG A 105 -10.42 11.98 -0.88
C ARG A 105 -9.63 11.72 0.39
N ILE A 106 -8.45 11.11 0.22
CA ILE A 106 -7.37 11.01 1.20
C ILE A 106 -6.15 11.73 0.60
N GLY A 107 -5.76 12.84 1.22
CA GLY A 107 -4.73 13.74 0.73
C GLY A 107 -3.29 13.23 0.84
N PHE A 108 -2.37 14.08 0.38
CA PHE A 108 -0.94 13.81 0.37
C PHE A 108 -0.45 13.55 1.80
N GLU A 109 0.26 12.45 2.01
CA GLU A 109 0.86 12.10 3.32
C GLU A 109 -0.11 12.15 4.53
N THR A 110 -1.43 11.99 4.32
CA THR A 110 -2.46 12.15 5.37
C THR A 110 -2.18 11.34 6.63
N PHE A 111 -1.76 10.07 6.51
CA PHE A 111 -1.41 9.17 7.61
C PHE A 111 0.08 8.81 7.63
N ARG A 112 0.94 9.62 7.01
CA ARG A 112 2.37 9.34 7.00
C ARG A 112 2.90 9.24 8.43
N GLU A 113 3.76 8.27 8.71
CA GLU A 113 4.33 8.02 10.05
C GLU A 113 3.27 7.72 11.13
N CYS A 114 2.06 7.27 10.76
CA CYS A 114 1.14 6.63 11.70
C CYS A 114 1.63 5.21 12.04
N ILE A 115 2.71 5.13 12.82
CA ILE A 115 3.49 3.90 13.04
C ILE A 115 2.74 2.81 13.81
N SER A 116 1.67 3.16 14.51
CA SER A 116 0.88 2.24 15.34
C SER A 116 -0.33 1.65 14.61
N LEU A 117 -0.69 2.19 13.43
CA LEU A 117 -1.82 1.66 12.65
C LEU A 117 -1.54 0.20 12.28
N THR A 118 -2.36 -0.71 12.77
CA THR A 118 -2.17 -2.16 12.61
C THR A 118 -2.88 -2.71 11.37
N SER A 119 -3.96 -2.06 10.96
CA SER A 119 -4.68 -2.37 9.74
C SER A 119 -5.18 -1.09 9.09
N ILE A 120 -5.18 -1.07 7.76
CA ILE A 120 -5.62 0.08 6.96
C ILE A 120 -6.70 -0.40 5.99
N THR A 121 -7.85 0.26 6.03
CA THR A 121 -8.93 0.05 5.04
C THR A 121 -9.20 1.37 4.34
N VAL A 122 -8.92 1.43 3.04
CA VAL A 122 -9.37 2.53 2.17
C VAL A 122 -10.78 2.18 1.70
N PRO A 123 -11.82 2.95 2.06
CA PRO A 123 -13.20 2.62 1.69
C PRO A 123 -13.45 2.60 0.18
N ASP A 124 -14.42 1.81 -0.26
CA ASP A 124 -14.88 1.74 -1.67
C ASP A 124 -15.29 3.10 -2.26
N SER A 125 -15.66 4.04 -1.39
CA SER A 125 -16.07 5.38 -1.80
C SER A 125 -14.92 6.32 -2.14
N VAL A 126 -13.69 5.98 -1.77
CA VAL A 126 -12.53 6.82 -2.05
C VAL A 126 -12.18 6.69 -3.53
N THR A 127 -12.19 7.83 -4.22
CA THR A 127 -11.83 7.94 -5.64
C THR A 127 -10.51 8.69 -5.85
N GLU A 128 -9.99 9.33 -4.81
CA GLU A 128 -8.74 10.06 -4.83
C GLU A 128 -7.90 9.69 -3.59
N LEU A 129 -6.90 8.85 -3.82
CA LEU A 129 -5.83 8.53 -2.87
C LEU A 129 -4.56 9.23 -3.39
N CYS A 130 -3.84 9.94 -2.54
CA CYS A 130 -2.68 10.73 -2.95
C CYS A 130 -1.35 10.10 -2.53
N ASP A 131 -0.24 10.66 -3.03
CA ASP A 131 1.10 10.17 -2.75
C ASP A 131 1.41 10.14 -1.25
N GLY A 132 2.06 9.05 -0.83
CA GLY A 132 2.52 8.87 0.54
C GLY A 132 1.43 8.81 1.60
N SER A 133 0.13 8.68 1.25
CA SER A 133 -0.97 8.74 2.22
C SER A 133 -0.79 7.81 3.44
N PHE A 134 -0.11 6.67 3.30
CA PHE A 134 0.20 5.72 4.38
C PHE A 134 1.71 5.40 4.47
N ARG A 135 2.57 6.31 4.02
CA ARG A 135 4.03 6.18 4.07
C ARG A 135 4.51 6.02 5.52
N LEU A 136 5.45 5.12 5.78
CA LEU A 136 5.99 4.86 7.12
C LEU A 136 4.95 4.36 8.14
N CYS A 137 3.81 3.82 7.69
CA CYS A 137 2.86 3.07 8.55
C CYS A 137 3.43 1.69 8.92
N ARG A 138 4.52 1.69 9.69
CA ARG A 138 5.33 0.49 10.01
C ARG A 138 4.59 -0.58 10.83
N GLY A 139 3.48 -0.22 11.47
CA GLY A 139 2.65 -1.14 12.24
C GLY A 139 1.69 -1.97 11.41
N ALA A 140 1.42 -1.57 10.16
CA ALA A 140 0.34 -2.15 9.37
C ALA A 140 0.69 -3.57 8.95
N ILE A 141 -0.16 -4.53 9.31
CA ILE A 141 -0.02 -5.95 8.96
C ILE A 141 -0.78 -6.26 7.67
N GLN A 142 -1.92 -5.60 7.50
CA GLN A 142 -2.80 -5.78 6.35
C GLN A 142 -3.34 -4.45 5.83
N ILE A 143 -3.47 -4.37 4.51
CA ILE A 143 -4.09 -3.26 3.80
C ILE A 143 -5.21 -3.80 2.92
N THR A 144 -6.37 -3.14 2.95
CA THR A 144 -7.46 -3.35 1.98
C THR A 144 -7.71 -2.05 1.23
N VAL A 145 -7.66 -2.10 -0.11
CA VAL A 145 -7.90 -0.96 -0.98
C VAL A 145 -9.26 -1.12 -1.66
N GLY A 146 -10.15 -0.14 -1.46
CA GLY A 146 -11.52 -0.17 -1.95
C GLY A 146 -11.65 0.01 -3.47
N VAL A 147 -12.80 -0.41 -4.01
CA VAL A 147 -13.06 -0.49 -5.46
C VAL A 147 -13.14 0.87 -6.18
N GLY A 148 -13.13 1.98 -5.45
CA GLY A 148 -13.09 3.33 -6.04
C GLY A 148 -11.71 3.72 -6.57
N ILE A 149 -10.66 2.95 -6.23
CA ILE A 149 -9.26 3.26 -6.56
C ILE A 149 -8.86 2.61 -7.88
N SER A 150 -8.25 3.41 -8.77
CA SER A 150 -7.66 2.96 -10.04
C SER A 150 -6.13 2.97 -10.05
N GLU A 151 -5.50 3.58 -9.06
CA GLU A 151 -4.04 3.70 -8.96
C GLU A 151 -3.60 3.63 -7.50
N ILE A 152 -2.55 2.85 -7.21
CA ILE A 152 -1.82 3.00 -5.95
C ILE A 152 -0.79 4.11 -6.19
N PRO A 153 -0.88 5.27 -5.52
CA PRO A 153 -0.01 6.41 -5.79
C PRO A 153 1.44 6.17 -5.36
N ALA A 154 2.32 7.09 -5.76
CA ALA A 154 3.73 7.00 -5.42
C ALA A 154 3.93 7.03 -3.90
N HIS A 155 4.86 6.23 -3.39
CA HIS A 155 5.22 6.15 -1.97
C HIS A 155 4.06 5.76 -1.01
N CYS A 156 2.89 5.36 -1.53
CA CYS A 156 1.66 5.25 -0.74
C CYS A 156 1.80 4.38 0.51
N PHE A 157 2.49 3.24 0.42
CA PHE A 157 2.71 2.29 1.49
C PHE A 157 4.22 2.01 1.72
N GLU A 158 5.08 2.95 1.35
CA GLU A 158 6.53 2.86 1.54
C GLU A 158 6.88 2.65 3.02
N TYR A 159 7.88 1.81 3.32
CA TYR A 159 8.32 1.44 4.67
C TYR A 159 7.23 0.76 5.53
N GLY A 160 6.47 -0.16 4.93
CA GLY A 160 5.53 -1.05 5.62
C GLY A 160 6.25 -2.23 6.28
N ASP A 161 7.02 -1.99 7.34
CA ASP A 161 7.90 -2.98 7.99
C ASP A 161 7.22 -4.31 8.36
N ARG A 162 5.92 -4.26 8.69
CA ARG A 162 5.11 -5.43 9.10
C ARG A 162 4.05 -5.83 8.09
N LEU A 163 4.00 -5.19 6.93
CA LEU A 163 2.96 -5.44 5.93
C LEU A 163 3.13 -6.84 5.35
N GLU A 164 2.22 -7.75 5.69
CA GLU A 164 2.23 -9.14 5.22
C GLU A 164 1.26 -9.37 4.06
N ARG A 165 0.13 -8.66 4.06
CA ARG A 165 -0.98 -8.89 3.11
C ARG A 165 -1.55 -7.60 2.55
N ILE A 166 -1.84 -7.62 1.25
CA ILE A 166 -2.59 -6.57 0.59
C ILE A 166 -3.74 -7.14 -0.24
N ALA A 167 -4.91 -6.52 -0.11
CA ALA A 167 -6.05 -6.77 -0.98
C ALA A 167 -6.23 -5.57 -1.93
N LEU A 168 -5.97 -5.79 -3.21
CA LEU A 168 -6.09 -4.81 -4.29
C LEU A 168 -7.43 -4.97 -5.04
N PRO A 169 -8.06 -3.88 -5.51
CA PRO A 169 -9.34 -3.95 -6.20
C PRO A 169 -9.19 -4.25 -7.69
N GLU A 170 -10.15 -4.96 -8.30
CA GLU A 170 -10.19 -5.25 -9.75
C GLU A 170 -10.22 -4.00 -10.65
N THR A 171 -10.52 -2.83 -10.08
CA THR A 171 -10.50 -1.53 -10.74
C THR A 171 -9.09 -0.96 -10.90
N LEU A 172 -8.08 -1.53 -10.23
CA LEU A 172 -6.71 -1.06 -10.27
C LEU A 172 -6.12 -1.15 -11.69
N ARG A 173 -5.40 -0.11 -12.10
CA ARG A 173 -4.78 0.05 -13.42
C ARG A 173 -3.28 0.30 -13.35
N SER A 174 -2.78 0.87 -12.26
CA SER A 174 -1.37 1.14 -12.07
C SER A 174 -0.95 1.04 -10.61
N VAL A 175 0.32 0.68 -10.41
CA VAL A 175 1.04 0.82 -9.14
C VAL A 175 2.15 1.85 -9.37
N GLY A 176 2.13 2.92 -8.59
CA GLY A 176 3.07 4.04 -8.72
C GLY A 176 4.46 3.75 -8.16
N ASP A 177 5.35 4.73 -8.37
CA ASP A 177 6.75 4.62 -7.98
C ASP A 177 6.91 4.43 -6.48
N SER A 178 7.76 3.48 -6.07
CA SER A 178 8.05 3.19 -4.67
C SER A 178 6.82 2.91 -3.78
N ALA A 179 5.67 2.54 -4.37
CA ALA A 179 4.41 2.35 -3.65
C ALA A 179 4.51 1.40 -2.45
N PHE A 180 5.35 0.37 -2.53
CA PHE A 180 5.64 -0.63 -1.50
C PHE A 180 7.16 -0.77 -1.24
N TYR A 181 7.95 0.27 -1.51
CA TYR A 181 9.39 0.24 -1.27
C TYR A 181 9.68 -0.03 0.22
N MET A 182 10.61 -0.95 0.51
CA MET A 182 10.96 -1.39 1.85
C MET A 182 9.76 -1.93 2.65
N CYS A 183 8.97 -2.82 2.06
CA CYS A 183 7.99 -3.66 2.75
C CYS A 183 8.55 -5.09 2.94
N PRO A 184 9.50 -5.32 3.88
CA PRO A 184 10.27 -6.55 3.96
C PRO A 184 9.45 -7.78 4.36
N ALA A 185 8.29 -7.59 5.00
CA ALA A 185 7.40 -8.67 5.46
C ALA A 185 6.37 -9.12 4.41
N LEU A 186 6.28 -8.43 3.27
CA LEU A 186 5.29 -8.72 2.24
C LEU A 186 5.65 -10.04 1.54
N VAL A 187 4.77 -11.03 1.60
CA VAL A 187 5.05 -12.40 1.12
C VAL A 187 4.55 -12.64 -0.30
N SER A 188 3.40 -12.07 -0.64
CA SER A 188 2.79 -12.24 -1.96
C SER A 188 2.04 -10.99 -2.39
N VAL A 189 1.96 -10.77 -3.70
CA VAL A 189 1.18 -9.69 -4.30
C VAL A 189 0.40 -10.25 -5.48
N ASP A 190 -0.92 -10.11 -5.43
CA ASP A 190 -1.82 -10.47 -6.53
C ASP A 190 -2.25 -9.18 -7.24
N LEU A 191 -1.63 -8.87 -8.38
CA LEU A 191 -2.02 -7.72 -9.20
C LEU A 191 -3.25 -8.10 -10.04
N PRO A 192 -4.35 -7.32 -9.98
CA PRO A 192 -5.54 -7.59 -10.77
C PRO A 192 -5.30 -7.57 -12.29
N ASP A 193 -6.13 -8.29 -13.04
CA ASP A 193 -6.00 -8.48 -14.49
C ASP A 193 -5.94 -7.17 -15.30
N GLY A 194 -6.48 -6.08 -14.76
CA GLY A 194 -6.51 -4.76 -15.39
C GLY A 194 -5.28 -3.87 -15.14
N VAL A 195 -4.33 -4.30 -14.31
CA VAL A 195 -3.09 -3.54 -14.07
C VAL A 195 -2.25 -3.52 -15.35
N THR A 196 -1.80 -2.33 -15.74
CA THR A 196 -1.03 -2.11 -16.98
C THR A 196 0.40 -1.66 -16.73
N SER A 197 0.71 -1.15 -15.53
CA SER A 197 2.06 -0.69 -15.20
C SER A 197 2.38 -0.86 -13.71
N VAL A 198 3.62 -1.24 -13.44
CA VAL A 198 4.27 -1.19 -12.14
C VAL A 198 5.40 -0.16 -12.22
N GLY A 199 5.37 0.84 -11.35
CA GLY A 199 6.30 1.98 -11.35
C GLY A 199 7.69 1.65 -10.82
N ASP A 200 8.59 2.62 -10.93
CA ASP A 200 9.98 2.46 -10.54
C ASP A 200 10.12 2.17 -9.04
N SER A 201 10.94 1.20 -8.69
CA SER A 201 11.16 0.75 -7.29
C SER A 201 9.90 0.34 -6.52
N ALA A 202 8.78 0.05 -7.20
CA ALA A 202 7.48 -0.17 -6.55
C ALA A 202 7.49 -1.20 -5.41
N PHE A 203 8.23 -2.31 -5.55
CA PHE A 203 8.39 -3.39 -4.58
C PHE A 203 9.87 -3.61 -4.20
N ARG A 204 10.71 -2.59 -4.38
CA ARG A 204 12.13 -2.68 -4.07
C ARG A 204 12.32 -2.98 -2.58
N GLU A 205 13.19 -3.94 -2.30
CA GLU A 205 13.52 -4.44 -0.96
C GLU A 205 12.33 -5.08 -0.20
N CYS A 206 11.35 -5.60 -0.92
CA CYS A 206 10.39 -6.57 -0.39
C CYS A 206 11.07 -7.94 -0.22
N THR A 207 11.96 -8.05 0.77
CA THR A 207 12.89 -9.18 0.89
C THR A 207 12.22 -10.54 1.09
N SER A 208 11.01 -10.58 1.67
CA SER A 208 10.23 -11.81 1.86
C SER A 208 9.23 -12.10 0.73
N LEU A 209 9.20 -11.29 -0.33
CA LEU A 209 8.27 -11.49 -1.44
C LEU A 209 8.67 -12.75 -2.20
N GLU A 210 7.81 -13.77 -2.13
CA GLU A 210 8.01 -15.09 -2.74
C GLU A 210 7.27 -15.20 -4.08
N ASN A 211 6.11 -14.56 -4.20
CA ASN A 211 5.22 -14.71 -5.36
C ASN A 211 4.62 -13.37 -5.80
N VAL A 212 4.55 -13.18 -7.12
CA VAL A 212 3.86 -12.04 -7.74
C VAL A 212 3.01 -12.57 -8.89
N ASP A 213 1.70 -12.37 -8.81
CA ASP A 213 0.82 -12.49 -9.98
C ASP A 213 0.72 -11.12 -10.64
N PHE A 214 1.14 -11.03 -11.91
CA PHE A 214 1.19 -9.78 -12.66
C PHE A 214 -0.11 -9.41 -13.35
N GLY A 215 -1.10 -10.31 -13.38
CA GLY A 215 -2.34 -10.13 -14.13
C GLY A 215 -2.12 -10.16 -15.65
N LYS A 216 -3.21 -10.15 -16.42
CA LYS A 216 -3.15 -10.35 -17.88
C LYS A 216 -2.82 -9.11 -18.72
N SER A 217 -3.02 -7.89 -18.19
CA SER A 217 -2.92 -6.66 -18.99
C SER A 217 -1.62 -5.87 -18.77
N LEU A 218 -0.66 -6.42 -18.02
CA LEU A 218 0.58 -5.73 -17.68
C LEU A 218 1.41 -5.42 -18.92
N LYS A 219 1.79 -4.16 -19.10
CA LYS A 219 2.59 -3.68 -20.23
C LYS A 219 4.00 -3.24 -19.84
N TYR A 220 4.17 -2.77 -18.60
CA TYR A 220 5.40 -2.15 -18.16
C TYR A 220 5.76 -2.52 -16.72
N VAL A 221 7.00 -2.93 -16.51
CA VAL A 221 7.64 -3.03 -15.19
C VAL A 221 8.76 -2.00 -15.12
N GLY A 222 8.70 -1.09 -14.15
CA GLY A 222 9.66 -0.01 -13.94
C GLY A 222 11.06 -0.46 -13.57
N SER A 223 12.00 0.48 -13.62
CA SER A 223 13.38 0.28 -13.18
C SER A 223 13.41 -0.03 -11.68
N ASN A 224 14.26 -0.97 -11.28
CA ASN A 224 14.42 -1.39 -9.89
C ASN A 224 13.13 -1.91 -9.21
N SER A 225 12.03 -2.16 -9.94
CA SER A 225 10.70 -2.44 -9.37
C SER A 225 10.68 -3.53 -8.31
N PHE A 226 11.45 -4.60 -8.50
CA PHE A 226 11.57 -5.75 -7.60
C PHE A 226 13.02 -5.93 -7.13
N GLU A 227 13.84 -4.88 -7.18
CA GLU A 227 15.24 -4.95 -6.77
C GLU A 227 15.34 -5.47 -5.32
N ASN A 228 16.23 -6.43 -5.07
CA ASN A 228 16.44 -7.08 -3.77
C ASN A 228 15.21 -7.82 -3.20
N CYS A 229 14.27 -8.27 -4.03
CA CYS A 229 13.26 -9.28 -3.62
C CYS A 229 13.92 -10.66 -3.49
N ARG A 230 14.66 -10.87 -2.40
CA ARG A 230 15.58 -12.00 -2.23
C ARG A 230 14.91 -13.37 -2.15
N SER A 231 13.63 -13.43 -1.79
CA SER A 231 12.85 -14.68 -1.74
C SER A 231 12.10 -15.01 -3.03
N LEU A 232 12.06 -14.10 -4.01
CA LEU A 232 11.33 -14.30 -5.25
C LEU A 232 12.06 -15.32 -6.12
N CYS A 233 11.45 -16.48 -6.35
CA CYS A 233 12.11 -17.62 -7.01
C CYS A 233 11.73 -17.82 -8.48
N GLU A 234 10.51 -17.44 -8.85
CA GLU A 234 9.98 -17.55 -10.20
C GLU A 234 9.09 -16.33 -10.49
N VAL A 235 9.09 -15.89 -11.74
CA VAL A 235 8.14 -14.89 -12.25
C VAL A 235 7.59 -15.33 -13.61
N SER A 236 6.29 -15.16 -13.80
CA SER A 236 5.61 -15.39 -15.08
C SER A 236 4.96 -14.08 -15.54
N PHE A 237 5.27 -13.66 -16.76
CA PHE A 237 4.79 -12.41 -17.33
C PHE A 237 3.76 -12.68 -18.43
N PRO A 238 2.70 -11.87 -18.53
CA PRO A 238 1.67 -12.04 -19.55
C PRO A 238 2.17 -11.67 -20.95
N ALA A 239 1.47 -12.18 -21.97
CA ALA A 239 1.69 -11.87 -23.39
C ALA A 239 1.69 -10.37 -23.74
N SER A 240 1.05 -9.56 -22.89
CA SER A 240 0.88 -8.13 -23.09
C SER A 240 2.09 -7.31 -22.64
N LEU A 241 3.08 -7.93 -21.98
CA LEU A 241 4.25 -7.23 -21.47
C LEU A 241 5.11 -6.69 -22.62
N GLY A 242 5.30 -5.37 -22.63
CA GLY A 242 6.10 -4.71 -23.66
C GLY A 242 7.51 -4.34 -23.20
N LYS A 243 7.72 -4.07 -21.90
CA LYS A 243 9.01 -3.59 -21.39
C LYS A 243 9.24 -3.88 -19.91
N ILE A 244 10.49 -4.21 -19.59
CA ILE A 244 11.06 -4.33 -18.25
C ILE A 244 12.19 -3.31 -18.11
N GLY A 245 12.16 -2.50 -17.05
CA GLY A 245 13.13 -1.45 -16.77
C GLY A 245 14.51 -1.96 -16.33
N ASP A 246 15.45 -1.04 -16.22
CA ASP A 246 16.81 -1.33 -15.77
C ASP A 246 16.79 -1.91 -14.35
N SER A 247 17.57 -2.97 -14.12
CA SER A 247 17.74 -3.58 -12.79
C SER A 247 16.43 -4.00 -12.10
N ALA A 248 15.35 -4.21 -12.85
CA ALA A 248 14.01 -4.48 -12.30
C ALA A 248 13.99 -5.63 -11.27
N PHE A 249 14.76 -6.69 -11.47
CA PHE A 249 14.93 -7.84 -10.57
C PHE A 249 16.40 -8.01 -10.13
N TRP A 250 17.18 -6.94 -10.13
CA TRP A 250 18.56 -7.00 -9.65
C TRP A 250 18.59 -7.35 -8.16
N GLY A 251 19.46 -8.27 -7.77
CA GLY A 251 19.56 -8.70 -6.37
C GLY A 251 18.46 -9.67 -5.91
N CYS A 252 17.56 -10.12 -6.80
CA CYS A 252 16.67 -11.25 -6.55
C CYS A 252 17.47 -12.56 -6.53
N THR A 253 18.16 -12.84 -5.42
CA THR A 253 19.14 -13.93 -5.32
C THR A 253 18.56 -15.34 -5.41
N ALA A 254 17.25 -15.50 -5.17
CA ALA A 254 16.56 -16.78 -5.31
C ALA A 254 15.91 -16.97 -6.69
N LEU A 255 15.91 -15.95 -7.55
CA LEU A 255 15.21 -15.99 -8.83
C LEU A 255 15.95 -16.90 -9.80
N GLU A 256 15.36 -18.07 -10.06
CA GLU A 256 15.89 -19.11 -10.93
C GLU A 256 15.22 -19.11 -12.30
N HIS A 257 13.92 -18.74 -12.37
CA HIS A 257 13.15 -18.80 -13.60
C HIS A 257 12.35 -17.53 -13.89
N ALA A 258 12.41 -17.05 -15.13
CA ALA A 258 11.55 -15.99 -15.66
C ALA A 258 10.87 -16.47 -16.94
N VAL A 259 9.53 -16.52 -16.94
CA VAL A 259 8.72 -17.04 -18.05
C VAL A 259 7.98 -15.89 -18.74
N PHE A 260 8.10 -15.78 -20.05
CA PHE A 260 7.33 -14.87 -20.89
C PHE A 260 6.24 -15.64 -21.64
N GLU A 261 4.98 -15.40 -21.32
CA GLU A 261 3.83 -16.02 -21.99
C GLU A 261 3.50 -15.25 -23.28
N GLY A 262 4.42 -15.15 -24.23
CA GLY A 262 4.24 -14.40 -25.47
C GLY A 262 5.56 -14.00 -26.14
N ASP A 263 5.55 -12.86 -26.83
CA ASP A 263 6.77 -12.31 -27.42
C ASP A 263 7.71 -11.77 -26.33
N GLU A 264 9.02 -11.80 -26.60
CA GLU A 264 10.03 -11.26 -25.68
C GLU A 264 9.89 -9.72 -25.59
N PRO A 265 9.81 -9.14 -24.36
CA PRO A 265 9.69 -7.70 -24.17
C PRO A 265 11.01 -6.96 -24.38
N GLU A 266 10.99 -5.62 -24.38
CA GLU A 266 12.21 -4.82 -24.21
C GLU A 266 12.78 -5.04 -22.79
N ILE A 267 13.95 -5.67 -22.68
CA ILE A 267 14.59 -5.95 -21.39
C ILE A 267 15.69 -4.92 -21.10
N GLY A 268 15.54 -4.18 -20.00
CA GLY A 268 16.50 -3.21 -19.51
C GLY A 268 17.84 -3.83 -19.06
N SER A 269 18.84 -2.97 -18.91
CA SER A 269 20.17 -3.36 -18.46
C SER A 269 20.13 -3.99 -17.06
N LYS A 270 20.78 -5.16 -16.90
CA LYS A 270 20.83 -5.92 -15.64
C LYS A 270 19.44 -6.23 -15.04
N ALA A 271 18.38 -6.28 -15.86
CA ALA A 271 17.02 -6.49 -15.38
C ALA A 271 16.87 -7.77 -14.56
N PHE A 272 17.55 -8.86 -14.94
CA PHE A 272 17.54 -10.14 -14.21
C PHE A 272 18.92 -10.48 -13.63
N PRO A 273 18.99 -11.27 -12.54
CA PRO A 273 20.25 -11.80 -12.06
C PRO A 273 20.86 -12.74 -13.11
N ALA A 274 22.19 -12.78 -13.19
CA ALA A 274 22.90 -13.57 -14.20
C ALA A 274 22.65 -15.09 -14.13
N ALA A 275 22.09 -15.58 -13.01
CA ALA A 275 21.78 -16.99 -12.80
C ALA A 275 20.35 -17.37 -13.21
N ALA A 276 19.46 -16.40 -13.49
CA ALA A 276 18.08 -16.70 -13.88
C ALA A 276 18.01 -17.26 -15.30
N GLU A 277 17.28 -18.35 -15.48
CA GLU A 277 16.91 -18.92 -16.76
C GLU A 277 15.68 -18.18 -17.32
N ILE A 278 15.78 -17.74 -18.57
CA ILE A 278 14.69 -17.05 -19.28
C ILE A 278 14.03 -18.03 -20.25
N GLU A 279 12.74 -18.28 -20.06
CA GLU A 279 11.89 -19.10 -20.94
C GLU A 279 10.91 -18.19 -21.70
N VAL A 280 10.85 -18.32 -23.02
CA VAL A 280 9.86 -17.65 -23.85
C VAL A 280 8.89 -18.69 -24.41
N ARG A 281 7.63 -18.64 -23.96
CA ARG A 281 6.55 -19.49 -24.46
C ARG A 281 5.86 -18.75 -25.59
N GLY A 282 6.38 -18.95 -26.80
CA GLY A 282 5.84 -18.32 -28.00
C GLY A 282 4.36 -18.65 -28.22
N SER A 283 3.65 -17.75 -28.89
CA SER A 283 2.24 -17.88 -29.30
C SER A 283 2.03 -18.88 -30.47
N GLY A 284 2.89 -19.89 -30.59
CA GLY A 284 2.87 -20.88 -31.66
C GLY A 284 1.80 -21.96 -31.44
N SER A 285 0.89 -22.07 -32.40
CA SER A 285 0.03 -23.22 -32.63
C SER A 285 0.73 -24.56 -32.35
N ASP A 286 0.34 -25.28 -31.31
CA ASP A 286 0.59 -26.73 -31.26
C ASP A 286 -0.54 -27.45 -30.52
N ASP A 287 -1.05 -28.48 -31.17
CA ASP A 287 -2.10 -29.38 -30.69
C ASP A 287 -1.59 -30.17 -29.47
N GLY A 288 -1.89 -29.74 -28.25
CA GLY A 288 -1.30 -30.39 -27.07
C GLY A 288 -1.99 -30.14 -25.73
N LEU A 289 -3.16 -30.78 -25.53
CA LEU A 289 -3.91 -30.97 -24.27
C LEU A 289 -4.33 -29.68 -23.50
N PRO A 290 -5.60 -29.59 -23.02
CA PRO A 290 -6.09 -28.36 -22.40
C PRO A 290 -5.29 -27.99 -21.14
N LEU A 291 -4.91 -26.70 -21.03
CA LEU A 291 -4.21 -26.05 -19.91
C LEU A 291 -4.72 -26.43 -18.51
N ALA A 292 -5.97 -26.88 -18.39
CA ALA A 292 -6.55 -27.36 -17.15
C ALA A 292 -5.81 -28.56 -16.52
N SER A 293 -5.09 -29.39 -17.31
CA SER A 293 -4.41 -30.58 -16.75
C SER A 293 -3.03 -30.29 -16.18
N VAL A 294 -2.32 -29.26 -16.67
CA VAL A 294 -0.95 -28.95 -16.23
C VAL A 294 -0.96 -28.03 -15.00
N ALA A 295 -1.84 -27.02 -14.99
CA ALA A 295 -2.03 -26.16 -13.81
C ALA A 295 -2.60 -26.94 -12.61
N ALA A 296 -3.52 -27.89 -12.85
CA ALA A 296 -4.01 -28.79 -11.81
C ALA A 296 -2.89 -29.72 -11.29
N ALA A 297 -2.03 -30.22 -12.17
CA ALA A 297 -0.88 -31.04 -11.75
C ALA A 297 0.12 -30.22 -10.92
N ALA A 298 0.42 -28.98 -11.32
CA ALA A 298 1.30 -28.08 -10.57
C ALA A 298 0.71 -27.70 -9.21
N ALA A 299 -0.59 -27.39 -9.12
CA ALA A 299 -1.28 -27.10 -7.86
C ALA A 299 -1.35 -28.33 -6.94
N ILE A 300 -1.53 -29.54 -7.49
CA ILE A 300 -1.51 -30.80 -6.73
C ILE A 300 -0.09 -31.10 -6.21
N ILE A 301 0.94 -30.88 -7.02
CA ILE A 301 2.35 -31.03 -6.61
C ILE A 301 2.70 -30.01 -5.52
N PHE A 302 2.30 -28.75 -5.68
CA PHE A 302 2.50 -27.68 -4.69
C PHE A 302 1.80 -28.00 -3.36
N ALA A 303 0.53 -28.43 -3.40
CA ALA A 303 -0.19 -28.85 -2.21
C ALA A 303 0.47 -30.07 -1.52
N ALA A 304 0.97 -31.04 -2.30
CA ALA A 304 1.66 -32.22 -1.77
C ALA A 304 3.01 -31.87 -1.12
N VAL A 305 3.77 -30.94 -1.71
CA VAL A 305 5.03 -30.44 -1.15
C VAL A 305 4.78 -29.66 0.15
N MET A 306 3.75 -28.79 0.17
CA MET A 306 3.38 -28.05 1.39
C MET A 306 2.90 -28.98 2.51
N LEU A 307 2.14 -30.03 2.19
CA LEU A 307 1.74 -31.05 3.16
C LEU A 307 2.97 -31.82 3.69
N ALA A 308 3.90 -32.20 2.81
CA ALA A 308 5.12 -32.90 3.20
C ALA A 308 6.00 -32.04 4.13
N LEU A 309 6.19 -30.76 3.82
CA LEU A 309 6.92 -29.81 4.66
C LEU A 309 6.23 -29.58 6.01
N TYR A 310 4.89 -29.52 6.02
CA TYR A 310 4.11 -29.44 7.26
C TYR A 310 4.31 -30.68 8.16
N TYR A 311 4.29 -31.89 7.60
CA TYR A 311 4.49 -33.13 8.36
C TYR A 311 5.93 -33.31 8.85
N ILE A 312 6.92 -32.88 8.05
CA ILE A 312 8.35 -32.90 8.46
C ILE A 312 8.57 -31.94 9.64
N ARG A 313 8.02 -30.73 9.60
CA ARG A 313 8.10 -29.76 10.71
C ARG A 313 7.45 -30.27 12.00
N ARG A 314 6.37 -31.05 11.89
CA ARG A 314 5.66 -31.59 13.07
C ARG A 314 6.36 -32.81 13.70
N ARG A 315 7.20 -33.54 12.96
CA ARG A 315 7.97 -34.69 13.49
C ARG A 315 9.30 -34.29 14.15
N GLY A 316 9.77 -33.05 13.96
CA GLY A 316 10.96 -32.53 14.64
C GLY A 316 10.70 -31.94 16.04
N ALA A 317 9.46 -31.98 16.53
CA ALA A 317 9.04 -31.35 17.79
C ALA A 317 8.66 -32.35 18.91
N HIS A 318 9.08 -33.62 18.80
CA HIS A 318 8.91 -34.65 19.83
C HIS A 318 10.23 -35.32 20.18
#